data_AF-A0A5A7P9N5-F1
#
_entry.id   AF-A0A5A7P9N5-F1
#
_cell.length_a   1.000
_cell.length_b   1.000
_cell.length_c   1.000
_cell.angle_alpha   90.00
_cell.angle_beta   90.00
_cell.angle_gamma   90.00
#
_symmetry.space_group_name_H-M   'P 1'
#
loop_
_entity.id
_entity.type
_entity.pdbx_description
1 polymer ?
#
loop_
_entity_poly.entity_id
_entity_poly.type
_entity_poly.pdbx_seq_one_letter_code
_entity_poly.pdbx_strand_id
1 'polypeptide(L)'
;MITGKDECIRNRLPKPDLDLSKALFTLDNGQNDVTFGIRTLSYQLQKKVIPRIVALFISQIGVLYERGGRTFWKHNTGPIGCLPVAIAKVQKPAPPVYLDEFGCVKTQNDVSLLFNKVSKDEIVRLRANLSTASIVYIDVYAATYEPITTAKKSSSLVGHFAGFEDPFTTCCGYHGIDYDVYCGNTENVNGTHAFAASCLNPSKVISWDGVHYSEAAK
;
A
#
# COMPACT_ATOMS: atom_id res chain seq x y z
N MET A 1 -16.10 24.05 3.87
CA MET A 1 -16.50 24.73 2.62
C MET A 1 -15.55 25.90 2.42
N ILE A 2 -14.78 25.91 1.33
CA ILE A 2 -13.94 27.06 0.98
C ILE A 2 -14.88 28.15 0.45
N THR A 3 -15.18 29.14 1.29
CA THR A 3 -16.02 30.27 0.89
C THR A 3 -15.17 31.26 0.11
N GLY A 4 -15.05 31.05 -1.20
CA GLY A 4 -14.43 32.02 -2.10
C GLY A 4 -15.17 33.36 -2.02
N LYS A 5 -14.49 34.39 -1.50
CA LYS A 5 -15.03 35.75 -1.38
C LYS A 5 -15.29 36.42 -2.75
N ASP A 6 -14.71 35.89 -3.82
CA ASP A 6 -14.78 36.44 -5.18
C ASP A 6 -15.63 35.56 -6.13
N GLU A 7 -16.50 36.19 -6.92
CA GLU A 7 -17.45 35.56 -7.84
C GLU A 7 -16.74 34.80 -8.98
N CYS A 8 -15.58 35.32 -9.44
CA CYS A 8 -14.77 34.66 -10.46
C CYS A 8 -14.24 33.31 -9.98
N ILE A 9 -13.85 33.22 -8.71
CA ILE A 9 -13.36 31.98 -8.10
C ILE A 9 -14.52 31.01 -7.91
N ARG A 10 -15.69 31.50 -7.46
CA ARG A 10 -16.89 30.68 -7.25
C ARG A 10 -17.36 29.98 -8.54
N ASN A 11 -17.25 30.64 -9.69
CA ASN A 11 -17.62 30.07 -10.99
C ASN A 11 -16.65 29.01 -11.52
N ARG A 12 -15.43 28.92 -10.96
CA ARG A 12 -14.40 27.92 -11.33
C ARG A 12 -14.35 26.72 -10.39
N LEU A 13 -15.04 26.79 -9.25
CA LEU A 13 -15.12 25.67 -8.32
C LEU A 13 -16.07 24.59 -8.89
N PRO A 14 -15.73 23.29 -8.75
CA PRO A 14 -16.63 22.21 -9.10
C PRO A 14 -17.96 22.38 -8.37
N LYS A 15 -19.06 22.27 -9.10
CA LYS A 15 -20.41 22.28 -8.53
C LYS A 15 -20.75 20.83 -8.18
N PRO A 16 -20.79 20.44 -6.89
CA PRO A 16 -20.92 19.04 -6.51
C PRO A 16 -22.12 18.34 -7.16
N ASP A 17 -23.26 19.03 -7.24
CA ASP A 17 -24.49 18.47 -7.82
C ASP A 17 -24.42 18.25 -9.34
N LEU A 18 -23.45 18.88 -10.04
CA LEU A 18 -23.32 18.84 -11.50
C LEU A 18 -22.06 18.12 -11.99
N ASP A 19 -21.01 18.07 -11.17
CA ASP A 19 -19.67 17.67 -11.62
C ASP A 19 -19.18 16.35 -11.01
N LEU A 20 -19.83 15.81 -9.96
CA LEU A 20 -19.42 14.51 -9.39
C LEU A 20 -19.56 13.36 -10.39
N SER A 21 -20.50 13.43 -11.33
CA SER A 21 -20.66 12.42 -12.39
C SER A 21 -19.51 12.42 -13.40
N LYS A 22 -18.75 13.52 -13.49
CA LYS A 22 -17.58 13.67 -14.37
C LYS A 22 -16.25 13.41 -13.65
N ALA A 23 -16.28 13.33 -12.33
CA ALA A 23 -15.08 13.13 -11.52
C ALA A 23 -14.61 11.67 -11.54
N LEU A 24 -13.29 11.49 -11.45
CA LEU A 24 -12.67 10.20 -11.15
C LEU A 24 -12.44 10.10 -9.64
N PHE A 25 -13.06 9.13 -8.99
CA PHE A 25 -12.82 8.83 -7.59
C PHE A 25 -11.77 7.72 -7.48
N THR A 26 -10.58 8.07 -7.01
CA THR A 26 -9.52 7.11 -6.70
C THR A 26 -9.66 6.67 -5.23
N LEU A 27 -9.70 5.36 -5.00
CA LEU A 27 -9.85 4.77 -3.67
C LEU A 27 -8.67 3.85 -3.40
N ASP A 28 -7.80 4.29 -2.49
CA ASP A 28 -6.70 3.51 -1.94
C ASP A 28 -6.86 3.44 -0.42
N ASN A 29 -7.30 2.29 0.06
CA ASN A 29 -7.72 2.11 1.44
C ASN A 29 -7.68 0.64 1.87
N GLY A 30 -7.37 0.44 3.15
CA GLY A 30 -7.37 -0.85 3.84
C GLY A 30 -6.00 -1.40 4.23
N GLN A 31 -4.91 -0.91 3.64
CA GLN A 31 -3.56 -1.39 4.01
C GLN A 31 -3.28 -1.20 5.50
N ASN A 32 -3.57 -0.02 6.06
CA ASN A 32 -3.34 0.26 7.48
C ASN A 32 -4.13 -0.68 8.40
N ASP A 33 -5.38 -0.97 8.09
CA ASP A 33 -6.23 -1.89 8.86
C ASP A 33 -5.69 -3.32 8.82
N VAL A 34 -5.26 -3.77 7.64
CA VAL A 34 -4.63 -5.09 7.47
C VAL A 34 -3.31 -5.16 8.25
N THR A 35 -2.45 -4.15 8.13
CA THR A 35 -1.19 -4.06 8.87
C THR A 35 -1.42 -3.99 10.38
N PHE A 36 -2.42 -3.25 10.84
CA PHE A 36 -2.80 -3.22 12.25
C PHE A 36 -3.25 -4.61 12.73
N GLY A 37 -4.08 -5.31 11.95
CA GLY A 37 -4.47 -6.69 12.22
C GLY A 37 -3.27 -7.63 12.29
N ILE A 38 -2.30 -7.50 11.37
CA ILE A 38 -1.05 -8.28 11.38
C ILE A 38 -0.28 -8.08 12.68
N ARG A 39 -0.22 -6.84 13.18
CA ARG A 39 0.51 -6.48 14.41
C ARG A 39 -0.18 -6.91 15.71
N THR A 40 -1.49 -7.04 15.71
CA THR A 40 -2.29 -7.15 16.96
C THR A 40 -3.10 -8.43 17.10
N LEU A 41 -3.38 -9.13 16.00
CA LEU A 41 -4.25 -10.30 15.97
C LEU A 41 -3.47 -11.57 15.63
N SER A 42 -3.98 -12.72 16.07
CA SER A 42 -3.49 -14.01 15.60
C SER A 42 -3.81 -14.20 14.10
N TYR A 43 -3.00 -15.00 13.40
CA TYR A 43 -3.18 -15.24 11.95
C TYR A 43 -4.61 -15.71 11.57
N GLN A 44 -5.26 -16.51 12.42
CA GLN A 44 -6.64 -16.93 12.17
C GLN A 44 -7.64 -15.78 12.32
N LEU A 45 -7.43 -14.89 13.31
CA LEU A 45 -8.27 -13.71 13.50
C LEU A 45 -8.06 -12.68 12.39
N GLN A 46 -6.82 -12.48 11.93
CA GLN A 46 -6.49 -11.64 10.76
C GLN A 46 -7.39 -11.99 9.57
N LYS A 47 -7.45 -13.27 9.19
CA LYS A 47 -8.30 -13.75 8.08
C LYS A 47 -9.79 -13.54 8.34
N LYS A 48 -10.26 -13.73 9.58
CA LYS A 48 -11.67 -13.57 9.96
C LYS A 48 -12.17 -12.13 9.86
N VAL A 49 -11.31 -11.13 10.10
CA VAL A 49 -11.72 -9.72 10.05
C VAL A 49 -11.72 -9.14 8.63
N ILE A 50 -10.98 -9.73 7.68
CA ILE A 50 -10.86 -9.21 6.31
C ILE A 50 -12.22 -8.92 5.63
N PRO A 51 -13.23 -9.82 5.64
CA PRO A 51 -14.50 -9.53 4.98
C PRO A 51 -15.20 -8.28 5.54
N ARG A 52 -15.10 -8.07 6.86
CA ARG A 52 -15.68 -6.87 7.51
C ARG A 52 -14.93 -5.60 7.11
N ILE A 53 -13.60 -5.65 7.08
CA ILE A 53 -12.77 -4.52 6.64
C ILE A 53 -13.13 -4.14 5.19
N VAL A 54 -13.17 -5.12 4.28
CA VAL A 54 -13.53 -4.89 2.88
C VAL A 54 -14.92 -4.29 2.75
N ALA A 55 -15.93 -4.83 3.46
CA ALA A 55 -17.30 -4.32 3.39
C ALA A 55 -17.40 -2.82 3.77
N LEU A 56 -16.63 -2.37 4.76
CA LEU A 56 -16.59 -0.96 5.18
C LEU A 56 -15.97 -0.04 4.12
N PHE A 57 -15.00 -0.52 3.34
CA PHE A 57 -14.38 0.27 2.28
C PHE A 57 -15.20 0.27 1.00
N ILE A 58 -15.81 -0.86 0.67
CA ILE A 58 -16.67 -1.01 -0.52
C ILE A 58 -17.96 -0.19 -0.37
N SER A 59 -18.52 -0.07 0.84
CA SER A 59 -19.72 0.74 1.07
C SER A 59 -19.54 2.22 0.70
N GLN A 60 -18.30 2.74 0.75
CA GLN A 60 -17.99 4.12 0.36
C GLN A 60 -18.24 4.38 -1.12
N ILE A 61 -18.05 3.37 -1.99
CA ILE A 61 -18.39 3.47 -3.41
C ILE A 61 -19.91 3.68 -3.58
N GLY A 62 -20.72 2.95 -2.79
CA GLY A 62 -22.17 3.13 -2.78
C GLY A 62 -22.58 4.55 -2.37
N VAL A 63 -21.99 5.07 -1.28
CA VAL A 63 -22.25 6.45 -0.81
C VAL A 63 -21.88 7.49 -1.86
N LEU A 64 -20.73 7.34 -2.52
CA LEU A 64 -20.30 8.26 -3.59
C LEU A 64 -21.23 8.15 -4.81
N TYR A 65 -21.67 6.95 -5.14
CA TYR A 65 -22.61 6.71 -6.24
C TYR A 65 -23.97 7.36 -6.00
N GLU A 66 -24.52 7.24 -4.79
CA GLU A 66 -25.76 7.92 -4.37
C GLU A 66 -25.65 9.45 -4.47
N ARG A 67 -24.44 9.99 -4.29
CA ARG A 67 -24.14 11.42 -4.43
C ARG A 67 -23.81 11.85 -5.87
N GLY A 68 -23.97 10.96 -6.85
CA GLY A 68 -23.77 11.28 -8.27
C GLY A 68 -22.43 10.85 -8.85
N GLY A 69 -21.53 10.25 -8.08
CA GLY A 69 -20.28 9.70 -8.59
C GLY A 69 -20.51 8.54 -9.56
N ARG A 70 -19.78 8.51 -10.68
CA ARG A 70 -19.96 7.48 -11.72
C ARG A 70 -18.69 6.76 -12.13
N THR A 71 -17.50 7.32 -11.88
CA THR A 71 -16.24 6.71 -12.29
C THR A 71 -15.33 6.47 -11.10
N PHE A 72 -15.02 5.20 -10.84
CA PHE A 72 -14.28 4.77 -9.67
C PHE A 72 -13.03 3.98 -10.07
N TRP A 73 -11.93 4.25 -9.38
CA TRP A 73 -10.64 3.62 -9.56
C TRP A 73 -10.21 3.06 -8.20
N LYS A 74 -10.41 1.75 -7.99
CA LYS A 74 -10.16 1.09 -6.70
C LYS A 74 -8.84 0.33 -6.75
N HIS A 75 -7.91 0.69 -5.87
CA HIS A 75 -6.69 -0.06 -5.63
C HIS A 75 -6.95 -1.27 -4.74
N ASN A 76 -6.24 -2.36 -5.00
CA ASN A 76 -6.03 -3.43 -4.02
C ASN A 76 -4.84 -3.07 -3.11
N THR A 77 -4.54 -3.88 -2.08
CA THR A 77 -3.37 -3.64 -1.21
C THR A 77 -2.11 -4.28 -1.79
N GLY A 78 -0.95 -3.65 -1.57
CA GLY A 78 0.36 -4.19 -1.95
C GLY A 78 0.80 -5.42 -1.13
N PRO A 79 1.95 -6.03 -1.47
CA PRO A 79 2.52 -7.17 -0.75
C PRO A 79 3.12 -6.72 0.60
N ILE A 80 2.29 -6.66 1.65
CA ILE A 80 2.70 -6.18 2.98
C ILE A 80 3.91 -6.95 3.52
N GLY A 81 3.98 -8.26 3.27
CA GLY A 81 5.10 -9.10 3.70
C GLY A 81 6.43 -8.79 3.02
N CYS A 82 6.42 -8.03 1.92
CA CYS A 82 7.62 -7.59 1.21
C CYS A 82 8.09 -6.18 1.59
N LEU A 83 7.35 -5.46 2.45
CA LEU A 83 7.78 -4.15 2.90
C LEU A 83 9.08 -4.27 3.72
N PRO A 84 10.08 -3.39 3.55
CA PRO A 84 11.31 -3.45 4.35
C PRO A 84 11.07 -3.48 5.85
N VAL A 85 10.04 -2.76 6.35
CA VAL A 85 9.68 -2.82 7.77
C VAL A 85 9.22 -4.23 8.18
N ALA A 86 8.51 -4.96 7.34
CA ALA A 86 8.09 -6.34 7.64
C ALA A 86 9.32 -7.26 7.74
N ILE A 87 10.32 -7.06 6.87
CA ILE A 87 11.58 -7.81 6.86
C ILE A 87 12.45 -7.46 8.08
N ALA A 88 12.53 -6.18 8.44
CA ALA A 88 13.31 -5.70 9.58
C ALA A 88 12.83 -6.25 10.92
N LYS A 89 11.55 -6.62 11.03
CA LYS A 89 10.95 -7.23 12.24
C LYS A 89 11.07 -8.76 12.28
N VAL A 90 11.72 -9.39 11.32
CA VAL A 90 11.90 -10.85 11.30
C VAL A 90 13.02 -11.25 12.26
N GLN A 91 12.66 -12.01 13.30
CA GLN A 91 13.64 -12.66 14.18
C GLN A 91 14.46 -13.68 13.38
N LYS A 92 15.79 -13.59 13.43
CA LYS A 92 16.71 -14.54 12.78
C LYS A 92 17.35 -15.48 13.82
N PRO A 93 17.53 -16.78 13.52
CA PRO A 93 17.11 -17.45 12.28
C PRO A 93 15.59 -17.61 12.22
N ALA A 94 15.01 -17.30 11.07
CA ALA A 94 13.58 -17.48 10.85
C ALA A 94 13.26 -18.98 10.71
N PRO A 95 12.09 -19.47 11.17
CA PRO A 95 11.67 -20.83 10.92
C PRO A 95 11.65 -21.17 9.43
N PRO A 96 11.88 -22.45 9.05
CA PRO A 96 11.69 -22.88 7.67
C PRO A 96 10.31 -22.47 7.15
N VAL A 97 10.23 -21.97 5.91
CA VAL A 97 8.97 -21.55 5.23
C VAL A 97 8.34 -20.26 5.78
N TYR A 98 8.98 -19.57 6.73
CA TYR A 98 8.50 -18.27 7.22
C TYR A 98 8.57 -17.18 6.13
N LEU A 99 9.67 -17.17 5.39
CA LEU A 99 9.86 -16.33 4.21
C LEU A 99 9.58 -17.15 2.94
N ASP A 100 9.06 -16.49 1.90
CA ASP A 100 8.99 -17.07 0.56
C ASP A 100 10.37 -17.05 -0.13
N GLU A 101 10.43 -17.56 -1.36
CA GLU A 101 11.67 -17.65 -2.15
C GLU A 101 12.31 -16.29 -2.47
N PHE A 102 11.56 -15.19 -2.38
CA PHE A 102 12.04 -13.83 -2.60
C PHE A 102 12.41 -13.14 -1.29
N GLY A 103 12.19 -13.78 -0.15
CA GLY A 103 12.52 -13.25 1.18
C GLY A 103 11.39 -12.44 1.81
N CYS A 104 10.17 -12.48 1.28
CA CYS A 104 9.01 -11.80 1.89
C CYS A 104 8.34 -12.65 2.97
N VAL A 105 7.74 -12.02 3.97
CA VAL A 105 6.96 -12.71 5.02
C VAL A 105 5.69 -13.31 4.43
N LYS A 106 5.68 -14.62 4.25
CA LYS A 106 4.63 -15.34 3.51
C LYS A 106 3.23 -15.13 4.09
N THR A 107 3.08 -15.27 5.40
CA THR A 107 1.77 -15.16 6.06
C THR A 107 1.17 -13.75 5.95
N GLN A 108 1.98 -12.70 5.90
CA GLN A 108 1.50 -11.33 5.70
C GLN A 108 1.05 -11.09 4.25
N ASN A 109 1.75 -11.67 3.27
CA ASN A 109 1.32 -11.66 1.87
C ASN A 109 0.03 -12.48 1.67
N ASP A 110 -0.14 -13.62 2.35
CA ASP A 110 -1.38 -14.40 2.29
C ASP A 110 -2.60 -13.59 2.76
N VAL A 111 -2.45 -12.78 3.82
CA VAL A 111 -3.53 -11.90 4.29
C VAL A 111 -3.81 -10.78 3.29
N SER A 112 -2.77 -10.22 2.67
CA SER A 112 -2.89 -9.20 1.61
C SER A 112 -3.65 -9.76 0.41
N LEU A 113 -3.31 -10.97 -0.03
CA LEU A 113 -3.99 -11.66 -1.13
C LEU A 113 -5.43 -12.02 -0.78
N LEU A 114 -5.72 -12.42 0.47
CA LEU A 114 -7.10 -12.64 0.92
C LEU A 114 -7.92 -11.34 0.86
N PHE A 115 -7.37 -10.22 1.35
CA PHE A 115 -8.01 -8.90 1.23
C PHE A 115 -8.31 -8.56 -0.23
N ASN A 116 -7.32 -8.73 -1.11
CA ASN A 116 -7.45 -8.45 -2.54
C ASN A 116 -8.48 -9.35 -3.23
N LYS A 117 -8.57 -10.62 -2.84
CA LYS A 117 -9.58 -11.55 -3.35
C LYS A 117 -10.98 -11.11 -2.94
N VAL A 118 -11.20 -10.88 -1.65
CA VAL A 118 -12.52 -10.48 -1.13
C VAL A 118 -12.94 -9.13 -1.71
N SER A 119 -12.02 -8.16 -1.80
CA SER A 119 -12.31 -6.87 -2.43
C SER A 119 -12.68 -7.01 -3.90
N LYS A 120 -12.00 -7.87 -4.67
CA LYS A 120 -12.33 -8.11 -6.08
C LYS A 120 -13.72 -8.72 -6.24
N ASP A 121 -14.07 -9.69 -5.39
CA ASP A 121 -15.39 -10.33 -5.39
C ASP A 121 -16.51 -9.30 -5.11
N GLU A 122 -16.32 -8.38 -4.17
CA GLU A 122 -17.28 -7.30 -3.90
C GLU A 122 -17.38 -6.26 -5.04
N ILE A 123 -16.27 -5.94 -5.71
CA ILE A 123 -16.30 -5.05 -6.88
C ILE A 123 -17.08 -5.68 -8.04
N VAL A 124 -16.99 -7.00 -8.24
CA VAL A 124 -17.82 -7.71 -9.23
C VAL A 124 -19.31 -7.54 -8.90
N ARG A 125 -19.70 -7.68 -7.63
CA ARG A 125 -21.09 -7.44 -7.20
C ARG A 125 -21.53 -6.00 -7.40
N LEU A 126 -20.70 -5.03 -7.05
CA LEU A 126 -21.02 -3.61 -7.25
C LEU A 126 -21.21 -3.27 -8.72
N ARG A 127 -20.39 -3.80 -9.63
CA ARG A 127 -20.57 -3.58 -11.08
C ARG A 127 -21.92 -4.09 -11.60
N ALA A 128 -22.44 -5.18 -11.02
CA ALA A 128 -23.77 -5.68 -11.36
C ALA A 128 -24.90 -4.81 -10.79
N ASN A 129 -24.71 -4.25 -9.59
CA ASN A 129 -25.75 -3.48 -8.90
C ASN A 129 -25.76 -1.98 -9.26
N LEU A 130 -24.63 -1.42 -9.66
CA LEU A 130 -24.44 -0.01 -9.98
C LEU A 130 -24.32 0.17 -11.50
N SER A 131 -25.42 -0.07 -12.22
CA SER A 131 -25.43 -0.16 -13.69
C SER A 131 -24.95 1.09 -14.44
N THR A 132 -24.96 2.26 -13.80
CA THR A 132 -24.46 3.51 -14.40
C THR A 132 -23.04 3.86 -13.98
N ALA A 133 -22.41 3.06 -13.11
CA ALA A 133 -21.05 3.27 -12.64
C ALA A 133 -20.04 2.49 -13.50
N SER A 134 -18.92 3.14 -13.81
CA SER A 134 -17.69 2.51 -14.26
C SER A 134 -16.76 2.33 -13.07
N ILE A 135 -16.45 1.08 -12.72
CA ILE A 135 -15.53 0.77 -11.63
C ILE A 135 -14.34 0.02 -12.21
N VAL A 136 -13.14 0.59 -12.14
CA VAL A 136 -11.87 -0.05 -12.50
C VAL A 136 -11.22 -0.58 -11.21
N TYR A 137 -10.71 -1.81 -11.28
CA TYR A 137 -10.00 -2.44 -10.16
C TYR A 137 -8.54 -2.61 -10.54
N ILE A 138 -7.64 -2.07 -9.72
CA ILE A 138 -6.23 -1.95 -10.01
C ILE A 138 -5.42 -2.89 -9.13
N ASP A 139 -4.56 -3.67 -9.79
CA ASP A 139 -3.72 -4.66 -9.13
C ASP A 139 -2.39 -4.05 -8.68
N VAL A 140 -2.44 -3.24 -7.63
CA VAL A 140 -1.27 -2.64 -6.99
C VAL A 140 -0.35 -3.73 -6.42
N TYR A 141 -0.90 -4.85 -5.94
CA TYR A 141 -0.11 -6.01 -5.51
C TYR A 141 0.83 -6.47 -6.61
N ALA A 142 0.32 -6.77 -7.80
CA ALA A 142 1.15 -7.22 -8.91
C ALA A 142 2.15 -6.15 -9.34
N ALA A 143 1.70 -4.90 -9.49
CA ALA A 143 2.53 -3.77 -9.92
C ALA A 143 3.72 -3.49 -8.99
N THR A 144 3.59 -3.81 -7.71
CA THR A 144 4.64 -3.58 -6.69
C THR A 144 5.45 -4.85 -6.39
N TYR A 145 4.84 -6.03 -6.50
CA TYR A 145 5.51 -7.30 -6.31
C TYR A 145 6.46 -7.67 -7.47
N GLU A 146 6.10 -7.31 -8.70
CA GLU A 146 6.94 -7.54 -9.89
C GLU A 146 8.34 -6.91 -9.77
N PRO A 147 8.50 -5.59 -9.50
CA PRO A 147 9.83 -5.00 -9.37
C PRO A 147 10.62 -5.58 -8.18
N ILE A 148 9.96 -5.94 -7.08
CA ILE A 148 10.60 -6.58 -5.92
C ILE A 148 11.19 -7.94 -6.31
N THR A 149 10.37 -8.83 -6.87
CA THR A 149 10.82 -10.17 -7.24
C THR A 149 11.84 -10.14 -8.38
N THR A 150 11.72 -9.19 -9.31
CA THR A 150 12.71 -8.96 -10.37
C THR A 150 14.06 -8.54 -9.79
N ALA A 151 14.08 -7.56 -8.88
CA ALA A 151 15.31 -7.13 -8.22
C ALA A 151 15.97 -8.27 -7.42
N LYS A 152 15.18 -9.11 -6.71
CA LYS A 152 15.71 -10.31 -6.04
C LYS A 152 16.31 -11.32 -7.01
N LYS A 153 15.62 -11.66 -8.11
CA LYS A 153 16.14 -12.60 -9.12
C LYS A 153 17.42 -12.08 -9.77
N SER A 154 17.46 -10.80 -10.12
CA SER A 154 18.64 -10.17 -10.72
C SER A 154 19.80 -10.03 -9.74
N SER A 155 19.56 -9.87 -8.44
CA SER A 155 20.65 -9.86 -7.43
C SER A 155 21.41 -11.19 -7.31
N SER A 156 20.80 -12.29 -7.80
CA SER A 156 21.43 -13.62 -7.87
C SER A 156 22.17 -13.87 -9.19
N LEU A 157 22.11 -12.94 -10.15
CA LEU A 157 22.80 -13.01 -11.44
C LEU A 157 23.79 -11.84 -11.54
N VAL A 158 25.06 -12.11 -11.87
CA VAL A 158 26.08 -11.07 -12.05
C VAL A 158 25.66 -10.15 -13.21
N GLY A 159 25.09 -8.99 -12.89
CA GLY A 159 24.67 -7.98 -13.86
C GLY A 159 23.28 -7.43 -13.52
N HIS A 160 23.24 -6.16 -13.10
CA HIS A 160 22.02 -5.43 -12.69
C HIS A 160 20.99 -5.37 -13.83
N PHE A 161 19.96 -6.23 -13.78
CA PHE A 161 18.90 -6.28 -14.80
C PHE A 161 17.59 -5.56 -14.45
N ALA A 162 17.50 -4.89 -13.30
CA ALA A 162 16.42 -3.96 -13.01
C ALA A 162 17.05 -2.78 -12.29
N GLY A 163 16.73 -1.55 -12.70
CA GLY A 163 17.40 -0.33 -12.23
C GLY A 163 17.32 -0.03 -10.72
N PHE A 164 16.85 -0.98 -9.90
CA PHE A 164 16.77 -0.91 -8.45
C PHE A 164 17.83 -1.77 -7.76
N GLU A 165 18.28 -1.31 -6.59
CA GLU A 165 19.13 -2.02 -5.63
C GLU A 165 18.34 -3.12 -4.88
N ASP A 166 18.87 -3.62 -3.76
CA ASP A 166 18.14 -4.60 -2.93
C ASP A 166 16.74 -4.05 -2.59
N PRO A 167 15.66 -4.77 -2.95
CA PRO A 167 14.29 -4.30 -2.80
C PRO A 167 13.87 -4.13 -1.33
N PHE A 168 14.64 -4.66 -0.38
CA PHE A 168 14.42 -4.48 1.06
C PHE A 168 15.23 -3.31 1.64
N THR A 169 15.92 -2.53 0.81
CA THR A 169 16.58 -1.29 1.23
C THR A 169 15.56 -0.19 1.46
N THR A 170 15.69 0.50 2.59
CA THR A 170 14.92 1.71 2.90
C THR A 170 15.77 2.95 2.61
N CYS A 171 15.26 3.90 1.83
CA CYS A 171 16.02 5.11 1.51
C CYS A 171 16.19 6.05 2.71
N CYS A 172 15.13 6.27 3.48
CA CYS A 172 15.09 7.25 4.56
C CYS A 172 14.41 6.64 5.78
N GLY A 173 15.20 6.37 6.82
CA GLY A 173 14.73 5.68 8.02
C GLY A 173 15.53 4.42 8.31
N TYR A 174 15.49 4.01 9.57
CA TYR A 174 16.11 2.77 10.04
C TYR A 174 15.11 1.95 10.83
N HIS A 175 14.91 0.71 10.41
CA HIS A 175 13.99 -0.21 11.06
C HIS A 175 14.77 -1.44 11.53
N GLY A 176 14.57 -1.83 12.78
CA GLY A 176 15.08 -3.07 13.34
C GLY A 176 14.01 -3.75 14.18
N ILE A 177 14.32 -4.91 14.77
CA ILE A 177 13.36 -5.70 15.55
C ILE A 177 12.73 -4.84 16.67
N ASP A 178 13.57 -4.13 17.43
CA ASP A 178 13.17 -3.41 18.64
C ASP A 178 13.22 -1.89 18.53
N TYR A 179 13.44 -1.35 17.33
CA TYR A 179 13.50 0.09 17.12
C TYR A 179 12.99 0.51 15.74
N ASP A 180 12.55 1.76 15.67
CA ASP A 180 12.18 2.47 14.45
C ASP A 180 12.69 3.91 14.55
N VAL A 181 13.54 4.32 13.61
CA VAL A 181 13.98 5.71 13.44
C VAL A 181 13.36 6.21 12.14
N TYR A 182 12.30 7.00 12.26
CA TYR A 182 11.58 7.52 11.11
C TYR A 182 12.40 8.57 10.35
N CYS A 183 12.17 8.66 9.04
CA CYS A 183 12.83 9.62 8.15
C CYS A 183 12.82 11.05 8.74
N GLY A 184 14.00 11.68 8.81
CA GLY A 184 14.18 13.03 9.35
C GLY A 184 14.25 13.13 10.88
N ASN A 185 14.09 12.03 11.61
CA ASN A 185 14.24 12.01 13.06
C ASN A 185 15.66 11.64 13.49
N THR A 186 16.04 12.06 14.70
CA THR A 186 17.23 11.58 15.40
C THR A 186 16.78 10.80 16.62
N GLU A 187 17.21 9.56 16.74
CA GLU A 187 16.90 8.70 17.89
C GLU A 187 18.17 8.08 18.46
N ASN A 188 18.12 7.65 19.72
CA ASN A 188 19.20 6.88 20.33
C ASN A 188 18.99 5.39 20.03
N VAL A 189 19.81 4.83 19.15
CA VAL A 189 19.82 3.39 18.83
C VAL A 189 21.08 2.79 19.43
N ASN A 190 20.91 1.93 20.46
CA ASN A 190 22.00 1.23 21.14
C ASN A 190 23.12 2.16 21.67
N GLY A 191 22.77 3.32 22.21
CA GLY A 191 23.72 4.29 22.76
C GLY A 191 24.30 5.25 21.73
N THR A 192 23.92 5.15 20.46
CA THR A 192 24.37 6.05 19.38
C THR A 192 23.21 6.88 18.86
N HIS A 193 23.39 8.20 18.77
CA HIS A 193 22.43 9.07 18.09
C HIS A 193 22.48 8.83 16.59
N ALA A 194 21.41 8.26 16.04
CA ALA A 194 21.25 7.99 14.62
C ALA A 194 20.27 9.00 14.02
N PHE A 195 20.75 9.83 13.09
CA PHE A 195 19.89 10.69 12.27
C PHE A 195 19.49 9.94 11.00
N ALA A 196 18.19 9.74 10.78
CA ALA A 196 17.64 9.08 9.61
C ALA A 196 17.59 10.02 8.40
N ALA A 197 18.75 10.25 7.78
CA ALA A 197 18.86 10.96 6.51
C ALA A 197 18.35 10.10 5.33
N SER A 198 18.01 10.76 4.22
CA SER A 198 17.71 10.08 2.96
C SER A 198 18.97 9.50 2.32
N CYS A 199 18.81 8.42 1.58
CA CYS A 199 19.84 7.81 0.76
C CYS A 199 20.34 8.74 -0.36
N LEU A 200 21.55 8.48 -0.87
CA LEU A 200 22.17 9.32 -1.91
C LEU A 200 21.45 9.24 -3.26
N ASN A 201 20.83 8.09 -3.58
CA ASN A 201 20.21 7.87 -4.88
C ASN A 201 18.79 7.29 -4.76
N PRO A 202 17.77 8.13 -4.47
CA PRO A 202 16.40 7.66 -4.32
C PRO A 202 15.78 7.09 -5.62
N SER A 203 16.42 7.31 -6.78
CA SER A 203 15.98 6.71 -8.05
C SER A 203 16.32 5.21 -8.18
N LYS A 204 17.11 4.68 -7.26
CA LYS A 204 17.63 3.30 -7.27
C LYS A 204 16.99 2.40 -6.22
N VAL A 205 16.01 2.88 -5.47
CA VAL A 205 15.39 2.12 -4.38
C VAL A 205 13.89 2.00 -4.59
N ILE A 206 13.32 0.85 -4.23
CA ILE A 206 11.87 0.62 -4.32
C ILE A 206 11.14 1.28 -3.15
N SER A 207 11.72 1.25 -1.95
CA SER A 207 11.09 1.80 -0.74
C SER A 207 11.72 3.11 -0.31
N TRP A 208 10.87 4.10 -0.03
CA TRP A 208 11.28 5.37 0.54
C TRP A 208 11.59 5.22 2.04
N ASP A 209 10.65 4.76 2.85
CA ASP A 209 10.74 4.78 4.32
C ASP A 209 10.44 3.42 4.97
N GLY A 210 10.51 2.34 4.20
CA GLY A 210 10.23 0.98 4.68
C GLY A 210 8.74 0.62 4.69
N VAL A 211 7.84 1.58 4.48
CA VAL A 211 6.38 1.37 4.36
C VAL A 211 5.86 1.85 3.02
N HIS A 212 6.35 2.99 2.53
CA HIS A 212 5.93 3.63 1.29
C HIS A 212 6.94 3.39 0.17
N TYR A 213 6.43 3.30 -1.06
CA TYR A 213 7.25 3.21 -2.25
C TYR A 213 7.89 4.57 -2.60
N SER A 214 9.10 4.51 -3.16
CA SER A 214 9.78 5.68 -3.72
C SER A 214 9.05 6.20 -4.96
N GLU A 215 9.40 7.42 -5.39
CA GLU A 215 8.89 7.97 -6.65
C GLU A 215 9.26 7.11 -7.85
N ALA A 216 10.45 6.49 -7.84
CA ALA A 216 10.91 5.66 -8.95
C ALA A 216 10.11 4.37 -9.12
N ALA A 217 9.43 3.92 -8.07
CA ALA A 217 8.66 2.67 -8.03
C ALA A 217 7.13 2.88 -7.98
N LYS A 218 6.64 4.06 -8.37
CA LYS A 218 5.22 4.42 -8.47
C LYS A 218 4.73 4.59 -9.90
#